data_AF-E8PS63-F1
#
_entry.id   AF-E8PS63-F1
#
_cell.length_a   1.000
_cell.length_b   1.000
_cell.length_c   1.000
_cell.angle_alpha   90.00
_cell.angle_beta   90.00
_cell.angle_gamma   90.00
#
_symmetry.space_group_name_H-M   'P 1'
#
loop_
_entity.id
_entity.type
_entity.pdbx_description
1 polymer ?
#
loop_
_entity_poly.entity_id
_entity_poly.type
_entity_poly.pdbx_seq_one_letter_code
_entity_poly.pdbx_strand_id
1 'polypeptide(L)'
;MTKVDAICICRLHQIFEEDQLSDHQKDIAILYAIGNTIAEIADKKGIKPITVRNHLDVVRRSLGDVTLSGLRTVVFLRVLSIVVNRV
;
A
#
# COMPACT_ATOMS: atom_id res chain seq x y z
N MET A 1 -6.78 -16.91 9.44
CA MET A 1 -6.05 -15.68 9.81
C MET A 1 -5.69 -15.79 11.28
N THR A 2 -4.41 -15.81 11.61
CA THR A 2 -3.94 -15.93 13.01
C THR A 2 -3.85 -14.55 13.67
N LYS A 3 -3.78 -14.49 15.00
CA LYS A 3 -3.55 -13.22 15.73
C LYS A 3 -2.27 -12.50 15.25
N VAL A 4 -1.24 -13.28 14.89
CA VAL A 4 0.03 -12.76 14.39
C VAL A 4 -0.14 -12.09 13.03
N ASP A 5 -0.93 -12.69 12.13
CA ASP A 5 -1.21 -12.11 10.81
C ASP A 5 -1.94 -10.77 10.94
N ALA A 6 -2.93 -10.69 11.84
CA ALA A 6 -3.68 -9.47 12.08
C ALA A 6 -2.79 -8.34 12.62
N ILE A 7 -1.91 -8.63 13.58
CA ILE A 7 -0.95 -7.65 14.11
C ILE A 7 0.02 -7.17 13.02
N CYS A 8 0.45 -8.07 12.14
CA CYS A 8 1.34 -7.73 11.03
C CYS A 8 0.66 -6.76 10.05
N ILE A 9 -0.58 -7.05 9.67
CA ILE A 9 -1.39 -6.20 8.77
C ILE A 9 -1.64 -4.83 9.39
N CYS A 10 -2.05 -4.76 10.66
CA CYS A 10 -2.29 -3.48 11.34
C CYS A 10 -1.04 -2.60 11.36
N ARG A 11 0.15 -3.19 11.59
CA ARG A 11 1.41 -2.44 11.57
C ARG A 11 1.77 -1.96 10.17
N LEU A 12 1.47 -2.74 9.13
CA LEU A 12 1.67 -2.30 7.75
C LEU A 12 0.75 -1.13 7.39
N HIS A 13 -0.48 -1.07 7.91
CA HIS A 13 -1.35 0.09 7.68
C HIS A 13 -0.92 1.36 8.43
N GLN A 14 -0.17 1.22 9.53
CA GLN A 14 0.40 2.34 10.29
C GLN A 14 1.52 3.08 9.54
N ILE A 15 2.05 2.55 8.43
CA ILE A 15 3.00 3.32 7.59
C ILE A 15 2.33 4.51 6.89
N PHE A 16 1.00 4.53 6.84
CA PHE A 16 0.24 5.63 6.28
C PHE A 16 -0.28 6.47 7.45
N GLU A 17 0.39 7.60 7.71
CA GLU A 17 -0.05 8.64 8.65
C GLU A 17 -1.26 9.40 8.11
N GLU A 18 -1.59 9.20 6.83
CA GLU A 18 -2.68 9.89 6.16
C GLU A 18 -4.04 9.27 6.57
N ASP A 19 -4.74 9.95 7.49
CA ASP A 19 -6.04 9.54 8.06
C ASP A 19 -7.16 9.35 7.01
N GLN A 20 -7.01 9.89 5.80
CA GLN A 20 -8.01 9.82 4.75
C GLN A 20 -7.94 8.54 3.90
N LEU A 21 -6.92 7.70 4.09
CA LEU A 21 -6.76 6.47 3.33
C LEU A 21 -7.49 5.30 3.99
N SER A 22 -8.36 4.64 3.24
CA SER A 22 -8.99 3.39 3.65
C SER A 22 -7.99 2.24 3.67
N ASP A 23 -8.24 1.23 4.50
CA ASP A 23 -7.42 0.01 4.57
C ASP A 23 -7.26 -0.66 3.20
N HIS A 24 -8.30 -0.59 2.36
CA HIS A 24 -8.25 -1.13 1.00
C HIS A 24 -7.25 -0.39 0.10
N GLN A 25 -7.18 0.94 0.22
CA GLN A 25 -6.19 1.75 -0.51
C GLN A 25 -4.77 1.49 0.00
N LYS A 26 -4.60 1.37 1.32
CA LYS A 26 -3.32 1.03 1.96
C LYS A 26 -2.81 -0.33 1.48
N ASP A 27 -3.67 -1.34 1.47
CA ASP A 27 -3.37 -2.68 0.94
C ASP A 27 -2.88 -2.65 -0.52
N ILE A 28 -3.62 -1.96 -1.39
CA ILE A 28 -3.28 -1.84 -2.80
C ILE A 28 -1.92 -1.15 -2.98
N ALA A 29 -1.67 -0.08 -2.22
CA ALA A 29 -0.40 0.63 -2.26
C ALA A 29 0.77 -0.23 -1.78
N ILE A 30 0.60 -1.00 -0.71
CA ILE A 30 1.61 -1.94 -0.22
C ILE A 30 1.92 -3.01 -1.27
N LEU A 31 0.90 -3.65 -1.85
CA LEU A 31 1.09 -4.67 -2.89
C LEU A 31 1.84 -4.11 -4.10
N TYR A 32 1.52 -2.88 -4.50
CA TYR A 32 2.21 -2.19 -5.59
C TYR A 32 3.67 -1.84 -5.24
N ALA A 33 3.91 -1.45 -3.99
CA ALA A 33 5.24 -1.10 -3.49
C ALA A 33 6.19 -2.31 -3.44
N ILE A 34 5.68 -3.49 -3.07
CA ILE A 34 6.47 -4.74 -3.03
C ILE A 34 6.62 -5.40 -4.41
N GLY A 35 6.18 -4.75 -5.49
CA GLY A 35 6.49 -5.15 -6.86
C GLY A 35 5.34 -5.77 -7.66
N ASN A 36 4.13 -5.91 -7.11
CA ASN A 36 3.00 -6.39 -7.90
C ASN A 36 2.60 -5.35 -8.96
N THR A 37 2.26 -5.83 -10.15
CA THR A 37 1.70 -5.02 -11.23
C THR A 37 0.22 -4.69 -10.96
N ILE A 38 -0.29 -3.68 -11.66
CA ILE A 38 -1.72 -3.30 -11.56
C ILE A 38 -2.63 -4.47 -11.92
N ALA A 39 -2.26 -5.29 -12.92
CA ALA A 39 -3.03 -6.45 -13.33
C ALA A 39 -3.07 -7.52 -12.23
N GLU A 40 -1.92 -7.90 -11.68
CA GLU A 40 -1.84 -8.91 -10.61
C GLU A 40 -2.59 -8.47 -9.35
N ILE A 41 -2.56 -7.18 -9.01
CA ILE A 41 -3.34 -6.65 -7.89
C ILE A 41 -4.84 -6.74 -8.17
N ALA A 42 -5.25 -6.41 -9.41
CA ALA A 42 -6.64 -6.51 -9.83
C ALA A 42 -7.16 -7.95 -9.68
N ASP A 43 -6.39 -8.91 -10.17
CA ASP A 43 -6.72 -10.34 -10.05
C ASP A 43 -6.80 -10.78 -8.59
N LYS A 44 -5.82 -10.40 -7.76
CA LYS A 44 -5.80 -10.72 -6.31
C LYS A 44 -6.97 -10.12 -5.54
N LYS A 45 -7.42 -8.92 -5.91
CA LYS A 45 -8.49 -8.19 -5.22
C LYS A 45 -9.87 -8.40 -5.85
N GLY A 46 -9.96 -9.11 -6.99
CA GLY A 46 -11.23 -9.34 -7.70
C GLY A 46 -11.85 -8.07 -8.28
N ILE A 47 -11.02 -7.09 -8.67
CA ILE A 47 -11.47 -5.79 -9.19
C ILE A 47 -10.84 -5.50 -10.56
N LYS A 48 -11.35 -4.47 -11.26
CA LYS A 48 -10.80 -4.09 -12.57
C LYS A 48 -9.43 -3.37 -12.41
N PRO A 49 -8.48 -3.54 -13.35
CA PRO A 49 -7.20 -2.81 -13.33
C PRO A 49 -7.35 -1.29 -13.23
N ILE A 50 -8.39 -0.72 -13.86
CA ILE A 50 -8.68 0.71 -13.76
C ILE A 50 -9.05 1.14 -12.33
N THR A 51 -9.75 0.27 -11.59
CA THR A 51 -10.11 0.52 -10.19
C THR A 51 -8.86 0.53 -9.32
N VAL A 52 -7.92 -0.39 -9.54
CA VAL A 52 -6.61 -0.39 -8.87
C VAL A 52 -5.88 0.91 -9.15
N ARG A 53 -5.85 1.38 -10.41
CA ARG A 53 -5.21 2.64 -10.77
C ARG A 53 -5.84 3.84 -10.05
N ASN A 54 -7.17 3.89 -9.97
CA ASN A 54 -7.87 4.95 -9.24
C ASN A 54 -7.53 4.95 -7.75
N HIS A 55 -7.41 3.78 -7.11
CA HIS A 55 -6.97 3.70 -5.72
C HIS A 55 -5.53 4.21 -5.54
N LEU A 56 -4.60 3.83 -6.43
CA LEU A 56 -3.23 4.33 -6.41
C LEU A 56 -3.16 5.85 -6.66
N ASP A 57 -4.06 6.39 -7.50
CA ASP A 57 -4.17 7.83 -7.74
C ASP A 57 -4.66 8.60 -6.51
N VAL A 58 -5.54 8.01 -5.69
CA VAL A 58 -5.92 8.63 -4.40
C VAL A 58 -4.72 8.62 -3.45
N VAL A 59 -4.05 7.48 -3.31
CA VAL A 59 -2.89 7.35 -2.41
C VAL A 59 -1.77 8.32 -2.80
N ARG A 60 -1.41 8.41 -4.09
CA ARG A 60 -0.32 9.30 -4.52
C ARG A 60 -0.64 10.78 -4.24
N ARG A 61 -1.92 11.18 -4.34
CA ARG A 61 -2.37 12.53 -4.01
C ARG A 61 -2.26 12.80 -2.52
N SER A 62 -2.68 11.84 -1.68
CA SER A 62 -2.54 11.93 -0.22
C SER A 62 -1.07 12.03 0.22
N LEU A 63 -0.14 11.44 -0.53
CA LEU A 63 1.30 11.50 -0.29
C LEU A 63 1.99 12.77 -0.85
N GLY A 64 1.24 13.83 -1.17
CA GLY A 64 1.78 15.07 -1.72
C GLY A 64 1.90 15.09 -3.26
N ASP A 65 0.95 14.44 -3.94
CA ASP A 65 0.85 14.34 -5.40
C ASP A 65 2.11 13.78 -6.09
N VAL A 66 2.68 12.73 -5.50
CA VAL A 66 3.85 12.04 -6.06
C VAL A 66 3.51 11.32 -7.36
N THR A 67 4.54 11.03 -8.16
CA THR A 67 4.41 10.14 -9.32
C THR A 67 4.12 8.70 -8.85
N LEU A 68 3.61 7.85 -9.75
CA LEU A 68 3.34 6.44 -9.41
C LEU A 68 4.62 5.70 -8.99
N SER A 69 5.75 5.98 -9.65
CA SER A 69 7.07 5.47 -9.25
C SER A 69 7.49 6.03 -7.88
N GLY A 70 7.22 7.32 -7.61
CA GLY A 70 7.45 7.93 -6.30
C GLY A 70 6.65 7.27 -5.19
N LEU A 71 5.36 6.96 -5.42
CA LEU A 71 4.53 6.20 -4.50
C LEU A 71 5.16 4.86 -4.15
N ARG A 72 5.61 4.11 -5.17
CA ARG A 72 6.29 2.82 -4.95
C ARG A 72 7.50 2.99 -4.03
N THR A 73 8.36 3.97 -4.30
CA THR A 73 9.55 4.23 -3.48
C THR A 73 9.19 4.64 -2.06
N VAL A 74 8.28 5.60 -1.88
CA VAL A 74 7.89 6.11 -0.55
C VAL A 74 7.30 5.00 0.30
N VAL A 75 6.32 4.27 -0.23
CA VAL A 75 5.67 3.17 0.50
C VAL A 75 6.67 2.06 0.82
N PHE A 76 7.56 1.72 -0.12
CA PHE A 76 8.60 0.72 0.11
C PHE A 76 9.57 1.13 1.23
N LEU A 77 10.02 2.39 1.26
CA LEU A 77 10.88 2.90 2.33
C LEU A 77 10.16 2.88 3.69
N ARG A 78 8.87 3.23 3.75
CA ARG A 78 8.11 3.16 5.00
C ARG A 78 7.86 1.70 5.45
N VAL A 79 7.67 0.74 4.54
CA VAL A 79 7.62 -0.69 4.88
C VAL A 79 8.97 -1.15 5.43
N LEU A 80 10.08 -0.77 4.79
CA LEU A 80 11.43 -1.12 5.25
C LEU A 80 11.72 -0.55 6.65
N SER A 81 11.29 0.66 6.97
CA SER A 81 11.52 1.23 8.31
C SER A 81 10.85 0.41 9.42
N ILE A 82 9.68 -0.18 9.17
CA ILE A 82 9.03 -1.11 10.11
C ILE A 82 9.83 -2.39 10.28
N VAL A 83 10.42 -2.91 9.20
CA VAL A 83 11.21 -4.15 9.26
C VAL A 83 12.53 -3.91 9.98
N VAL A 84 13.22 -2.81 9.67
CA VAL A 84 14.52 -2.46 10.28
C VAL A 84 14.38 -2.11 11.75
N ASN A 85 13.36 -1.36 12.16
CA ASN A 85 13.13 -1.02 13.58
C ASN A 85 12.73 -2.22 14.46
N ARG A 86 12.62 -3.43 13.90
CA ARG A 86 12.36 -4.68 14.65
C ARG A 86 13.59 -5.58 14.80
N VAL A 87 14.71 -5.23 14.18
CA VAL A 87 16.00 -5.94 14.32
C VAL A 87 16.87 -5.20 15.31
#